data_AF-A0A497TEN9-F1
#
_entry.id   AF-A0A497TEN9-F1
#
_cell.length_a   1.000
_cell.length_b   1.000
_cell.length_c   1.000
_cell.angle_alpha   90.00
_cell.angle_beta   90.00
_cell.angle_gamma   90.00
#
_symmetry.space_group_name_H-M   'P 1'
#
loop_
_entity.id
_entity.type
_entity.pdbx_description
1 polymer ?
#
loop_
_entity_poly.entity_id
_entity_poly.type
_entity_poly.pdbx_seq_one_letter_code
_entity_poly.pdbx_strand_id
1 'polypeptide(L)'
;MFQRVFTLIAVFALFYGVISAIVLDLVLLLSQPNMENFQKLVVDLGKTIFNSQEVIKESVTELDEVIDDESVAMQYKAFLFNRIIAGCLLSIVILYFIYRGISFFVPSVSGDLGAKLLVLVITFLIFYGCTLSYLILVEHKGLVMPFHGFVELVRKAEAVRTYLTATYNLTPTL
;
A
#
# COMPACT_ATOMS: atom_id res chain seq x y z
N MET A 1 9.90 -22.68 -13.30
CA MET A 1 10.63 -22.74 -12.01
C MET A 1 11.30 -21.40 -11.69
N PHE A 2 12.05 -20.82 -12.65
CA PHE A 2 12.72 -19.53 -12.50
C PHE A 2 11.79 -18.35 -12.16
N GLN A 3 10.66 -18.20 -12.86
CA GLN A 3 9.64 -17.20 -12.52
C GLN A 3 9.12 -17.32 -11.09
N ARG A 4 8.84 -18.55 -10.62
CA ARG A 4 8.34 -18.76 -9.24
C ARG A 4 9.37 -18.36 -8.19
N VAL A 5 10.65 -18.65 -8.42
CA VAL A 5 11.75 -18.25 -7.53
C VAL A 5 11.91 -16.73 -7.52
N PHE A 6 11.85 -16.08 -8.68
CA PHE A 6 11.92 -14.62 -8.77
C PHE A 6 10.72 -13.93 -8.12
N THR A 7 9.51 -14.45 -8.32
CA THR A 7 8.31 -13.96 -7.64
C THR A 7 8.43 -14.14 -6.13
N LEU A 8 8.95 -15.28 -5.65
CA LEU A 8 9.15 -15.53 -4.23
C LEU A 8 10.21 -14.62 -3.62
N ILE A 9 11.30 -14.36 -4.33
CA ILE A 9 12.36 -13.42 -3.93
C ILE A 9 11.84 -11.98 -3.98
N ALA A 10 11.04 -11.60 -4.98
CA ALA A 10 10.46 -10.27 -5.09
C ALA A 10 9.45 -10.02 -3.96
N VAL A 11 8.57 -10.99 -3.69
CA VAL A 11 7.67 -10.99 -2.53
C VAL A 11 8.51 -10.90 -1.25
N PHE A 12 9.47 -11.80 -1.05
CA PHE A 12 10.31 -11.79 0.14
C PHE A 12 11.09 -10.50 0.32
N ALA A 13 11.67 -9.91 -0.73
CA ALA A 13 12.40 -8.65 -0.65
C ALA A 13 11.47 -7.47 -0.32
N LEU A 14 10.25 -7.46 -0.89
CA LEU A 14 9.25 -6.43 -0.65
C LEU A 14 8.72 -6.50 0.79
N PHE A 15 8.47 -7.70 1.29
CA PHE A 15 8.06 -7.94 2.67
C PHE A 15 9.21 -7.76 3.66
N TYR A 16 10.42 -8.23 3.36
CA TYR A 16 11.59 -8.10 4.25
C TYR A 16 12.01 -6.64 4.41
N GLY A 17 12.07 -5.85 3.33
CA GLY A 17 12.48 -4.43 3.43
C GLY A 17 11.52 -3.62 4.31
N VAL A 18 10.22 -3.87 4.20
CA VAL A 18 9.21 -3.14 4.97
C VAL A 18 9.03 -3.70 6.38
N ILE A 19 8.92 -5.02 6.51
CA ILE A 19 8.70 -5.67 7.80
C ILE A 19 9.94 -5.53 8.67
N SER A 20 11.17 -5.61 8.13
CA SER A 20 12.38 -5.52 8.95
C SER A 20 12.52 -4.16 9.65
N ALA A 21 12.24 -3.05 8.96
CA ALA A 21 12.28 -1.71 9.55
C ALA A 21 11.24 -1.57 10.68
N ILE A 22 9.98 -1.93 10.41
CA ILE A 22 8.90 -1.86 11.40
C ILE A 22 9.16 -2.82 12.57
N VAL A 23 9.70 -4.02 12.33
CA VAL A 23 10.04 -4.99 13.38
C VAL A 23 11.16 -4.47 14.26
N LEU A 24 12.19 -3.82 13.71
CA LEU A 24 13.26 -3.22 14.51
C LEU A 24 12.73 -2.11 15.41
N ASP A 25 11.84 -1.24 14.91
CA ASP A 25 11.22 -0.19 15.73
C ASP A 25 10.27 -0.75 16.79
N LEU A 26 9.54 -1.83 16.47
CA LEU A 26 8.74 -2.56 17.46
C LEU A 26 9.61 -3.18 18.56
N VAL A 27 10.73 -3.81 18.21
CA VAL A 27 11.69 -4.36 19.18
C VAL A 27 12.28 -3.24 20.04
N LEU A 28 12.64 -2.11 19.44
CA LEU A 28 13.12 -0.93 20.16
C LEU A 28 12.07 -0.42 21.15
N LEU A 29 10.81 -0.28 20.71
CA LEU A 29 9.72 0.16 21.58
C LEU A 29 9.45 -0.81 22.73
N LEU A 30 9.51 -2.12 22.48
CA LEU A 30 9.32 -3.15 23.51
C LEU A 30 10.49 -3.18 24.51
N SER A 31 11.71 -2.92 24.05
CA SER A 31 12.91 -2.88 24.89
C SER A 31 13.05 -1.57 25.69
N GLN A 32 12.58 -0.45 25.12
CA GLN A 32 12.71 0.90 25.67
C GLN A 32 11.44 1.70 25.36
N PRO A 33 10.34 1.49 26.10
CA PRO A 33 9.07 2.17 25.84
C PRO A 33 9.17 3.65 26.23
N ASN A 34 9.35 4.51 25.24
CA ASN A 34 9.34 5.97 25.41
C ASN A 34 8.63 6.65 24.21
N MET A 35 8.29 7.94 24.38
CA MET A 35 7.52 8.69 23.39
C MET A 35 8.30 8.88 22.08
N GLU A 36 9.63 9.01 22.14
CA GLU A 36 10.50 9.19 20.98
C GLU A 36 10.49 7.93 20.08
N ASN A 37 10.63 6.75 20.68
CA ASN A 37 10.57 5.47 19.97
C ASN A 37 9.19 5.22 19.37
N PHE A 38 8.12 5.64 20.07
CA PHE A 38 6.76 5.56 19.53
C PHE A 38 6.57 6.50 18.33
N GLN A 39 7.05 7.74 18.41
CA GLN A 39 7.03 8.70 17.30
C GLN A 39 7.81 8.16 16.10
N LYS A 40 9.00 7.58 16.32
CA LYS A 40 9.80 6.96 15.26
C LYS A 40 9.04 5.86 14.53
N LEU A 41 8.42 4.93 15.27
CA LEU A 41 7.58 3.88 14.69
C LEU A 41 6.43 4.45 13.85
N VAL A 42 5.74 5.48 14.35
CA VAL A 42 4.64 6.14 13.62
C VAL A 42 5.13 6.81 12.35
N VAL A 43 6.30 7.45 12.38
CA VAL A 43 6.94 8.11 11.23
C VAL A 43 7.36 7.08 10.19
N ASP A 44 8.03 6.00 10.59
CA ASP A 44 8.52 4.97 9.66
C ASP A 44 7.36 4.18 9.03
N LEU A 45 6.30 3.93 9.81
CA LEU A 45 5.04 3.39 9.30
C LEU A 45 4.38 4.38 8.32
N GLY A 46 4.30 5.66 8.68
CA GLY A 46 3.75 6.73 7.85
C GLY A 46 4.47 6.88 6.52
N LYS A 47 5.81 6.85 6.54
CA LYS A 47 6.68 6.87 5.36
C LYS A 47 6.42 5.66 4.47
N THR A 48 6.32 4.48 5.06
CA THR A 48 6.04 3.23 4.34
C THR A 48 4.68 3.30 3.64
N ILE A 49 3.65 3.75 4.36
CA ILE A 49 2.31 3.94 3.80
C ILE A 49 2.36 4.94 2.65
N PHE A 50 2.93 6.12 2.88
CA PHE A 50 3.05 7.17 1.87
C PHE A 50 3.74 6.66 0.59
N ASN A 51 4.91 6.03 0.74
CA ASN A 51 5.66 5.50 -0.40
C ASN A 51 4.86 4.42 -1.16
N SER A 52 4.12 3.56 -0.45
CA SER A 52 3.28 2.56 -1.11
C SER A 52 2.19 3.21 -1.98
N GLN A 53 1.64 4.34 -1.52
CA GLN A 53 0.60 5.07 -2.23
C GLN A 53 1.14 5.89 -3.41
N GLU A 54 2.31 6.53 -3.26
CA GLU A 54 2.98 7.22 -4.36
C GLU A 54 3.42 6.23 -5.45
N VAL A 55 3.92 5.05 -5.10
CA VAL A 55 4.25 4.02 -6.10
C VAL A 55 3.02 3.61 -6.93
N ILE A 56 1.84 3.46 -6.31
CA ILE A 56 0.60 3.16 -7.04
C ILE A 56 0.28 4.32 -7.99
N LYS A 57 0.27 5.55 -7.47
CA LYS A 57 -0.08 6.78 -8.21
C LYS A 57 0.85 7.00 -9.41
N GLU A 58 2.17 6.96 -9.19
CA GLU A 58 3.17 7.12 -10.24
C GLU A 58 3.02 6.03 -11.30
N SER A 59 2.95 4.76 -10.87
CA SER A 59 2.93 3.64 -11.81
C SER A 59 1.65 3.58 -12.64
N VAL A 60 0.49 3.95 -12.07
CA VAL A 60 -0.75 4.01 -12.85
C VAL A 60 -0.81 5.23 -13.75
N THR A 61 -0.23 6.37 -13.32
CA THR A 61 -0.12 7.57 -14.16
C THR A 61 0.73 7.29 -15.38
N GLU A 62 1.90 6.70 -15.16
CA GLU A 62 2.82 6.35 -16.23
C GLU A 62 2.25 5.24 -17.12
N LEU A 63 1.55 4.24 -16.57
CA LEU A 63 0.91 3.20 -17.36
C LEU A 63 -0.14 3.80 -18.31
N ASP A 64 -0.97 4.73 -17.83
CA ASP A 64 -1.98 5.43 -18.62
C ASP A 64 -1.37 6.26 -19.76
N GLU A 65 -0.18 6.84 -19.57
CA GLU A 65 0.53 7.57 -20.61
C GLU A 65 1.09 6.67 -21.72
N VAL A 66 1.53 5.45 -21.37
CA VAL A 66 2.22 4.55 -22.31
C VAL A 66 1.37 3.38 -22.81
N ILE A 67 0.11 3.25 -22.37
CA ILE A 67 -0.68 2.04 -22.62
C ILE A 67 -0.94 1.82 -24.12
N ASP A 68 -1.26 2.89 -24.85
CA ASP A 68 -1.56 2.85 -26.29
C ASP A 68 -0.34 3.08 -27.18
N ASP A 69 0.84 3.35 -26.59
CA ASP A 69 2.06 3.55 -27.35
C ASP A 69 2.65 2.20 -27.80
N GLU A 70 2.61 1.91 -29.10
CA GLU A 70 3.16 0.70 -29.72
C GLU A 70 4.70 0.66 -29.69
N SER A 71 5.37 1.81 -29.55
CA SER A 71 6.83 1.89 -29.46
C SER A 71 7.38 1.43 -28.10
N VAL A 72 6.53 1.44 -27.08
CA VAL A 72 6.90 1.03 -25.71
C VAL A 72 6.78 -0.49 -25.57
N ALA A 73 7.90 -1.11 -25.19
CA ALA A 73 7.97 -2.55 -25.01
C ALA A 73 6.93 -3.06 -23.99
N MET A 74 6.23 -4.14 -24.32
CA MET A 74 5.23 -4.77 -23.45
C MET A 74 5.78 -5.15 -22.06
N GLN A 75 7.08 -5.48 -22.00
CA GLN A 75 7.78 -5.78 -20.75
C GLN A 75 7.78 -4.58 -19.77
N TYR A 76 7.83 -3.35 -20.30
CA TYR A 76 7.76 -2.14 -19.50
C TYR A 76 6.36 -1.93 -18.92
N LYS A 77 5.33 -2.08 -19.75
CA LYS A 77 3.92 -2.03 -19.31
C LYS A 77 3.64 -3.07 -18.22
N ALA A 78 4.19 -4.27 -18.36
CA ALA A 78 4.12 -5.33 -17.36
C ALA A 78 4.86 -4.97 -16.06
N PHE A 79 6.02 -4.31 -16.16
CA PHE A 79 6.75 -3.80 -15.00
C PHE A 79 5.93 -2.77 -14.22
N LEU A 80 5.33 -1.78 -14.90
CA LEU A 80 4.46 -0.77 -14.27
C LEU A 80 3.25 -1.42 -13.59
N PHE A 81 2.59 -2.36 -14.28
CA PHE A 81 1.46 -3.11 -13.71
C PHE A 81 1.85 -3.90 -12.45
N ASN A 82 3.02 -4.54 -12.45
CA ASN A 82 3.54 -5.24 -11.27
C ASN A 82 3.86 -4.28 -10.10
N ARG A 83 4.34 -3.05 -10.39
CA ARG A 83 4.54 -2.02 -9.36
C ARG A 83 3.22 -1.58 -8.72
N ILE A 84 2.15 -1.43 -9.52
CA ILE A 84 0.80 -1.14 -9.02
C ILE A 84 0.36 -2.26 -8.06
N ILE A 85 0.45 -3.53 -8.48
CA ILE A 85 0.09 -4.68 -7.63
C ILE A 85 0.89 -4.68 -6.33
N ALA A 86 2.21 -4.48 -6.42
CA ALA A 86 3.09 -4.49 -5.26
C ALA A 86 2.72 -3.39 -4.25
N GLY A 87 2.47 -2.16 -4.73
CA GLY A 87 2.00 -1.05 -3.90
C GLY A 87 0.66 -1.37 -3.23
N CYS A 88 -0.31 -1.89 -3.99
CA CYS A 88 -1.62 -2.28 -3.46
C CYS A 88 -1.51 -3.37 -2.38
N LEU A 89 -0.75 -4.43 -2.64
CA LEU A 89 -0.53 -5.51 -1.67
C LEU A 89 0.09 -4.98 -0.39
N LEU A 90 1.09 -4.12 -0.50
CA LEU A 90 1.74 -3.53 0.66
C LEU A 90 0.77 -2.70 1.50
N SER A 91 -0.02 -1.82 0.87
CA SER A 91 -1.03 -1.02 1.57
C SER A 91 -2.10 -1.89 2.24
N ILE A 92 -2.57 -2.95 1.56
CA ILE A 92 -3.57 -3.89 2.11
C ILE A 92 -3.01 -4.65 3.31
N VAL A 93 -1.76 -5.09 3.25
CA VAL A 93 -1.08 -5.78 4.36
C VAL A 93 -0.97 -4.87 5.57
N ILE A 94 -0.58 -3.61 5.39
CA ILE A 94 -0.50 -2.64 6.48
C ILE A 94 -1.89 -2.41 7.10
N LEU A 95 -2.91 -2.20 6.28
CA LEU A 95 -4.30 -2.09 6.74
C LEU A 95 -4.74 -3.33 7.52
N TYR A 96 -4.39 -4.52 7.05
CA TYR A 96 -4.67 -5.77 7.74
C TYR A 96 -4.02 -5.83 9.13
N PHE A 97 -2.74 -5.47 9.25
CA PHE A 97 -2.06 -5.47 10.55
C PHE A 97 -2.65 -4.44 11.52
N ILE A 98 -2.97 -3.23 11.05
CA ILE A 98 -3.64 -2.20 11.85
C ILE A 98 -5.02 -2.73 12.31
N TYR A 99 -5.82 -3.26 11.39
CA TYR A 99 -7.13 -3.84 11.68
C TYR A 99 -7.05 -4.97 12.72
N ARG A 100 -6.09 -5.89 12.57
CA ARG A 100 -5.86 -6.99 13.52
C ARG A 100 -5.44 -6.47 14.88
N GLY A 101 -4.57 -5.46 14.92
CA GLY A 101 -4.14 -4.79 16.15
C GLY A 101 -5.32 -4.20 16.91
N ILE A 102 -6.19 -3.42 16.25
CA ILE A 102 -7.37 -2.82 16.89
C ILE A 102 -8.39 -3.91 17.29
N SER A 103 -8.67 -4.85 16.39
CA SER A 103 -9.66 -5.92 16.62
C SER A 103 -9.32 -6.78 17.83
N PHE A 104 -8.03 -6.93 18.15
CA PHE A 104 -7.59 -7.62 19.37
C PHE A 104 -8.13 -6.97 20.65
N PHE A 105 -8.25 -5.64 20.68
CA PHE A 105 -8.77 -4.89 21.82
C PHE A 105 -10.30 -4.71 21.81
N VAL A 106 -10.98 -5.12 20.74
CA VAL A 106 -12.44 -5.00 20.59
C VAL A 106 -13.06 -6.39 20.34
N PRO A 107 -13.33 -7.18 21.41
CA PRO A 107 -13.79 -8.56 21.28
C PRO A 107 -15.12 -8.73 20.53
N SER A 108 -15.98 -7.70 20.59
CA SER A 108 -17.31 -7.69 19.95
C SER A 108 -17.26 -7.66 18.43
N VAL A 109 -16.10 -7.37 17.82
CA VAL A 109 -15.90 -7.39 16.36
C VAL A 109 -16.28 -8.73 15.73
N SER A 110 -16.24 -9.84 16.46
CA SER A 110 -16.62 -11.15 15.92
C SER A 110 -18.13 -11.27 15.64
N GLY A 111 -18.98 -10.75 16.53
CA GLY A 111 -20.42 -10.97 16.54
C GLY A 111 -21.28 -9.75 16.18
N ASP A 112 -20.74 -8.54 16.24
CA ASP A 112 -21.49 -7.30 16.01
C ASP A 112 -21.00 -6.55 14.76
N LEU A 113 -21.94 -6.20 13.87
CA LEU A 113 -21.66 -5.42 12.66
C LEU A 113 -21.25 -3.98 13.00
N GLY A 114 -21.84 -3.39 14.04
CA GLY A 114 -21.50 -2.04 14.50
C GLY A 114 -20.03 -1.94 14.91
N ALA A 115 -19.59 -2.89 15.75
CA ALA A 115 -18.19 -3.03 16.15
C ALA A 115 -17.25 -3.25 14.95
N LYS A 116 -17.63 -4.07 13.97
CA LYS A 116 -16.83 -4.28 12.74
C LYS A 116 -16.63 -2.99 11.96
N LEU A 117 -17.71 -2.23 11.73
CA LEU A 117 -17.66 -0.97 10.99
C LEU A 117 -16.82 0.07 11.75
N LEU A 118 -16.99 0.18 13.07
CA LEU A 118 -16.18 1.08 13.88
C LEU A 118 -14.68 0.77 13.78
N VAL A 119 -14.31 -0.51 13.90
CA VAL A 119 -12.90 -0.91 13.79
C VAL A 119 -12.33 -0.64 12.39
N LEU A 120 -13.12 -0.83 11.33
CA LEU A 120 -12.72 -0.45 9.98
C LEU A 120 -12.47 1.07 9.85
N VAL A 121 -13.37 1.89 10.39
CA VAL A 121 -13.19 3.35 10.39
C VAL A 121 -11.92 3.76 11.13
N ILE A 122 -11.69 3.22 12.33
CA ILE A 122 -10.47 3.49 13.11
C ILE A 122 -9.22 3.03 12.33
N THR A 123 -9.29 1.88 11.65
CA THR A 123 -8.18 1.37 10.83
C THR A 123 -7.81 2.38 9.75
N PHE A 124 -8.79 2.91 9.01
CA PHE A 124 -8.54 3.92 7.98
C PHE A 124 -8.03 5.24 8.55
N LEU A 125 -8.54 5.66 9.71
CA LEU A 125 -8.06 6.86 10.40
C LEU A 125 -6.62 6.71 10.86
N ILE A 126 -6.21 5.56 11.39
CA ILE A 126 -4.81 5.30 11.77
C ILE A 126 -3.92 5.27 10.54
N PHE A 127 -4.32 4.58 9.48
CA PHE A 127 -3.56 4.52 8.23
C PHE A 127 -3.27 5.92 7.67
N TYR A 128 -4.30 6.77 7.60
CA TYR A 128 -4.14 8.15 7.14
C TYR A 128 -3.42 9.03 8.18
N GLY A 129 -3.68 8.83 9.47
CA GLY A 129 -3.03 9.53 10.57
C GLY A 129 -1.52 9.36 10.55
N CYS A 130 -1.01 8.14 10.37
CA CYS A 130 0.42 7.88 10.21
C CYS A 130 1.00 8.61 9.00
N THR A 131 0.28 8.61 7.88
CA THR A 131 0.69 9.35 6.66
C THR A 131 0.82 10.85 6.95
N LEU A 132 -0.18 11.43 7.61
CA LEU A 132 -0.16 12.84 8.01
C LEU A 132 0.98 13.17 8.97
N SER A 133 1.20 12.32 9.98
CA SER A 133 2.31 12.50 10.93
C SER A 133 3.65 12.53 10.21
N TYR A 134 3.89 11.63 9.25
CA TYR A 134 5.08 11.65 8.42
C TYR A 134 5.21 12.96 7.61
N LEU A 135 4.15 13.39 6.91
CA LEU A 135 4.19 14.58 6.06
C LEU A 135 4.43 15.88 6.85
N ILE A 136 3.82 16.00 8.03
CA ILE A 136 4.00 17.16 8.91
C ILE A 136 5.44 17.19 9.44
N LEU A 137 5.97 16.05 9.89
CA LEU A 137 7.31 15.98 10.49
C LEU A 137 8.45 16.16 9.49
N VAL A 138 8.24 15.81 8.23
CA VAL A 138 9.25 15.98 7.15
C VAL A 138 9.04 17.28 6.37
N GLU A 139 8.12 18.15 6.81
CA GLU A 139 7.77 19.42 6.15
C GLU A 139 7.48 19.25 4.65
N HIS A 140 6.81 18.16 4.30
CA HIS A 140 6.50 17.87 2.90
C HIS A 140 5.62 18.99 2.34
N LYS A 141 5.99 19.50 1.15
CA LYS A 141 5.27 20.58 0.48
C LYS A 141 3.91 20.10 -0.03
N GLY A 142 2.90 20.15 0.85
CA GLY A 142 1.51 19.87 0.53
C GLY A 142 0.97 18.63 1.21
N LEU A 143 -0.25 18.76 1.72
CA LEU A 143 -1.04 17.64 2.22
C LEU A 143 -1.54 16.83 1.03
N VAL A 144 -1.34 15.52 1.07
CA VAL A 144 -1.93 14.60 0.10
C VAL A 144 -3.29 14.12 0.60
N MET A 145 -4.18 13.81 -0.33
CA MET A 145 -5.47 13.23 0.04
C MET A 145 -5.29 11.82 0.65
N PRO A 146 -6.23 11.39 1.52
CA PRO A 146 -6.27 10.01 1.99
C PRO A 146 -6.31 9.04 0.81
N PHE A 147 -5.54 7.96 0.89
CA PHE A 147 -5.52 6.89 -0.11
C PHE A 147 -5.27 7.38 -1.55
N HIS A 148 -4.45 8.42 -1.74
CA HIS A 148 -4.22 9.06 -3.05
C HIS A 148 -3.77 8.07 -4.14
N GLY A 149 -3.00 7.04 -3.80
CA GLY A 149 -2.61 5.98 -4.73
C GLY A 149 -3.82 5.22 -5.26
N PHE A 150 -4.72 4.78 -4.37
CA PHE A 150 -5.96 4.09 -4.77
C PHE A 150 -6.93 5.00 -5.50
N VAL A 151 -7.00 6.29 -5.12
CA VAL A 151 -7.86 7.26 -5.82
C VAL A 151 -7.38 7.44 -7.26
N GLU A 152 -6.08 7.59 -7.47
CA GLU A 152 -5.52 7.72 -8.83
C GLU A 152 -5.70 6.43 -9.63
N LEU A 153 -5.55 5.27 -8.99
CA LEU A 153 -5.83 3.97 -9.60
C LEU A 153 -7.28 3.86 -10.09
N VAL A 154 -8.24 4.37 -9.33
CA VAL A 154 -9.66 4.40 -9.74
C VAL A 154 -9.88 5.39 -10.89
N ARG A 155 -9.25 6.57 -10.86
CA ARG A 155 -9.35 7.56 -11.94
C ARG A 155 -8.81 7.04 -13.27
N LYS A 156 -7.72 6.28 -13.22
CA LYS A 156 -7.04 5.69 -14.38
C LYS A 156 -7.31 4.18 -14.52
N ALA A 157 -8.47 3.72 -14.05
CA ALA A 157 -8.82 2.30 -14.07
C ALA A 157 -8.86 1.72 -15.48
N GLU A 158 -9.10 2.54 -16.50
CA GLU A 158 -9.18 2.09 -17.89
C GLU A 158 -7.84 1.62 -18.44
N ALA A 159 -6.72 2.32 -18.15
CA ALA A 159 -5.38 1.88 -18.54
C ALA A 159 -5.06 0.47 -18.01
N VAL A 160 -5.46 0.20 -16.76
CA VAL A 160 -5.30 -1.12 -16.15
C VAL A 160 -6.18 -2.18 -16.83
N ARG A 161 -7.43 -1.84 -17.16
CA ARG A 161 -8.34 -2.74 -17.88
C ARG A 161 -7.84 -3.04 -19.29
N THR A 162 -7.38 -2.04 -20.03
CA THR A 162 -6.80 -2.19 -21.36
C THR A 162 -5.60 -3.12 -21.31
N TYR A 163 -4.68 -2.90 -20.37
CA TYR A 163 -3.53 -3.79 -20.17
C TYR A 163 -3.96 -5.25 -19.91
N LEU A 164 -4.94 -5.47 -19.02
CA LEU A 164 -5.43 -6.80 -18.69
C LEU A 164 -6.12 -7.48 -19.88
N THR A 165 -6.95 -6.74 -20.61
CA THR A 165 -7.67 -7.24 -21.80
C THR A 165 -6.68 -7.65 -22.89
N ALA A 166 -5.68 -6.80 -23.17
CA ALA A 166 -4.65 -7.07 -24.17
C ALA A 166 -3.72 -8.23 -23.78
N THR A 167 -3.41 -8.38 -22.49
CA THR A 167 -2.50 -9.44 -22.02
C THR A 167 -3.18 -10.81 -21.92
N TYR A 168 -4.44 -10.85 -21.49
CA TYR A 168 -5.14 -12.09 -21.15
C TYR A 168 -6.24 -12.48 -22.14
N ASN A 169 -6.45 -11.71 -23.21
CA ASN A 169 -7.57 -11.88 -24.15
C ASN A 169 -8.93 -11.99 -23.43
N LEU A 170 -9.07 -11.28 -22.31
CA LEU A 170 -10.34 -11.26 -21.57
C LEU A 170 -11.35 -10.49 -22.41
N THR A 171 -12.41 -11.15 -22.87
CA THR A 171 -13.52 -10.46 -23.53
C THR A 171 -14.22 -9.58 -22.48
N PRO A 172 -14.40 -8.27 -22.69
CA PRO A 172 -15.08 -7.43 -21.71
C PRO A 172 -16.52 -7.91 -21.54
N THR A 173 -16.87 -8.42 -20.36
CA THR A 173 -18.26 -8.64 -19.98
C THR A 173 -18.80 -7.32 -19.45
N LEU A 174 -19.69 -6.71 -20.25
CA LEU A 174 -20.51 -5.54 -19.90
C LEU A 174 -21.33 -5.77 -18.63
#